data_AF-A0A7N5K797-F1
#
_entry.id   AF-A0A7N5K797-F1
#
_cell.length_a   1.000
_cell.length_b   1.000
_cell.length_c   1.000
_cell.angle_alpha   90.00
_cell.angle_beta   90.00
_cell.angle_gamma   90.00
#
_symmetry.space_group_name_H-M   'P 1'
#
loop_
_entity.id
_entity.type
_entity.pdbx_description
1 polymer ?
#
loop_
_entity_poly.entity_id
_entity_poly.type
_entity_poly.pdbx_seq_one_letter_code
_entity_poly.pdbx_strand_id
1 'polypeptide(L)'
;MGRLLAIITWTKDLCSLFCTQSSSLQPRPDPAVQEAARSGQTLHGSTGSRCGDGVMWISWCLWALVAICAGDQFRDEAERIMQETPVIDGHNDLPWQLLTMFNNQLLDEKANLTSLAHTHTNIPKLKAGFVGGQFWSAYTPCDTQNKDAVKRTLEQIDVVHRMCQMYPETFVCVTNSTGIRQAFREGRVASLVGVEGGHSIDSSLGVLRTLYHLGVRYLTLTHSCNTPWADNWLVDTGEDEAQSQGLSEFGQSVVKEMNRLGVIIDLAHVSVATMKAALHLSKAPVVFSHSSAYSLCNHRRNVPDDVLKLVNQTGSLVMVNFYNDYVSCQKEATLSQVADHLDHIKKVAGAGAVGFGGDYDGVSRLPLGLEDVSKYPDLVAELLRRQWTEAEVRGALADNLLRVFEAVEQVSDHTQSPEEQPIPLDKLQGSCRTTYGYSEAPSFHHQPRALLASLTTILLGLCLL
;
A
#
# COMPACT_ATOMS: atom_id res chain seq x y z
N MET A 1 -30.86 -27.73 16.78
CA MET A 1 -30.65 -26.74 15.70
C MET A 1 -31.94 -26.08 15.18
N GLY A 2 -33.11 -26.74 15.15
CA GLY A 2 -34.35 -26.14 14.63
C GLY A 2 -35.01 -25.00 15.45
N ARG A 3 -34.72 -24.86 16.76
CA ARG A 3 -35.31 -23.80 17.60
C ARG A 3 -34.54 -22.49 17.61
N LEU A 4 -33.27 -22.48 17.19
CA LEU A 4 -32.45 -21.26 17.11
C LEU A 4 -32.72 -20.50 15.79
N LEU A 5 -32.95 -21.22 14.68
CA LEU A 5 -33.32 -20.61 13.40
C LEU A 5 -34.71 -19.93 13.45
N ALA A 6 -35.64 -20.44 14.26
CA ALA A 6 -36.98 -19.87 14.41
C ALA A 6 -36.98 -18.52 15.15
N ILE A 7 -36.02 -18.29 16.07
CA ILE A 7 -35.89 -17.03 16.82
C ILE A 7 -35.24 -15.94 15.94
N ILE A 8 -34.33 -16.33 15.05
CA ILE A 8 -33.63 -15.41 14.13
C ILE A 8 -34.56 -14.97 12.99
N THR A 9 -35.47 -15.82 12.53
CA THR A 9 -36.47 -15.46 11.51
C THR A 9 -37.57 -14.56 12.07
N TRP A 10 -38.04 -14.83 13.30
CA TRP A 10 -39.04 -13.98 13.97
C TRP A 10 -38.55 -12.55 14.27
N THR A 11 -37.26 -12.38 14.58
CA THR A 11 -36.67 -11.07 14.88
C THR A 11 -36.49 -10.20 13.64
N LYS A 12 -36.24 -10.81 12.46
CA LYS A 12 -36.18 -10.11 11.18
C LYS A 12 -37.55 -9.56 10.75
N ASP A 13 -38.62 -10.34 10.92
CA ASP A 13 -39.97 -9.92 10.53
C ASP A 13 -40.48 -8.75 11.39
N LEU A 14 -40.22 -8.78 12.71
CA LEU A 14 -40.55 -7.69 13.63
C LEU A 14 -39.86 -6.37 13.29
N CYS A 15 -38.61 -6.40 12.82
CA CYS A 15 -37.87 -5.19 12.43
C CYS A 15 -38.48 -4.52 11.19
N SER A 16 -38.97 -5.31 10.22
CA SER A 16 -39.64 -4.79 9.00
C SER A 16 -40.99 -4.13 9.27
N LEU A 17 -41.73 -4.63 10.28
CA LEU A 17 -43.04 -4.13 10.68
C LEU A 17 -42.98 -2.78 11.43
N PHE A 18 -41.90 -2.51 12.17
CA PHE A 18 -41.73 -1.24 12.88
C PHE A 18 -41.26 -0.10 11.98
N CYS A 19 -40.46 -0.37 10.94
CA CYS A 19 -40.00 0.67 10.00
C CYS A 19 -41.09 1.17 9.04
N THR A 20 -42.17 0.41 8.82
CA THR A 20 -43.25 0.79 7.89
C THR A 20 -44.35 1.63 8.52
N GLN A 21 -44.44 1.74 9.85
CA GLN A 21 -45.50 2.49 10.54
C GLN A 21 -45.14 3.91 10.98
N SER A 22 -43.88 4.34 10.87
CA SER A 22 -43.44 5.66 11.35
C SER A 22 -43.59 6.82 10.35
N SER A 23 -44.03 6.55 9.12
CA SER A 23 -44.12 7.55 8.03
C SER A 23 -45.47 8.26 7.90
N SER A 24 -46.43 8.02 8.78
CA SER A 24 -47.69 8.75 8.81
C SER A 24 -48.10 9.12 10.23
N LEU A 25 -47.87 10.37 10.63
CA LEU A 25 -48.70 11.17 11.56
C LEU A 25 -47.95 12.46 11.96
N GLN A 26 -48.29 13.58 11.30
CA GLN A 26 -48.04 14.92 11.84
C GLN A 26 -49.26 15.36 12.66
N PRO A 27 -49.10 16.01 13.83
CA PRO A 27 -50.17 16.77 14.46
C PRO A 27 -49.95 18.29 14.38
N ARG A 28 -51.02 19.02 14.06
CA ARG A 28 -51.15 20.49 14.23
C ARG A 28 -51.59 20.83 15.68
N PRO A 29 -51.28 22.03 16.21
CA PRO A 29 -51.57 22.41 17.60
C PRO A 29 -52.78 23.35 17.74
N ASP A 30 -53.48 23.32 18.88
CA ASP A 30 -54.13 24.50 19.52
C ASP A 30 -54.67 24.19 20.96
N PRO A 31 -55.04 25.18 21.82
CA PRO A 31 -54.35 25.43 23.10
C PRO A 31 -55.28 25.65 24.34
N ALA A 32 -54.68 26.08 25.46
CA ALA A 32 -55.26 26.54 26.75
C ALA A 32 -55.71 25.42 27.73
N VAL A 33 -55.34 25.41 29.02
CA VAL A 33 -55.65 26.39 30.08
C VAL A 33 -54.61 26.39 31.22
N GLN A 34 -54.40 27.58 31.79
CA GLN A 34 -53.51 28.07 32.86
C GLN A 34 -53.99 27.85 34.33
N GLU A 35 -53.00 27.76 35.26
CA GLU A 35 -52.90 28.34 36.65
C GLU A 35 -53.96 28.01 37.74
N ALA A 36 -53.72 27.98 39.06
CA ALA A 36 -52.60 28.22 39.99
C ALA A 36 -53.00 27.64 41.39
N ALA A 37 -52.09 27.01 42.15
CA ALA A 37 -51.45 27.47 43.41
C ALA A 37 -52.20 27.40 44.77
N ARG A 38 -51.48 26.83 45.76
CA ARG A 38 -51.46 27.04 47.24
C ARG A 38 -52.56 26.44 48.15
N SER A 39 -52.17 25.43 48.96
CA SER A 39 -52.20 25.48 50.44
C SER A 39 -51.55 24.22 51.02
N GLY A 40 -50.63 24.36 51.98
CA GLY A 40 -49.94 23.25 52.61
C GLY A 40 -50.74 22.57 53.73
N GLN A 41 -50.55 21.27 53.89
CA GLN A 41 -50.57 20.56 55.17
C GLN A 41 -50.01 19.14 55.00
N THR A 42 -49.10 18.79 55.91
CA THR A 42 -48.48 17.47 56.08
C THR A 42 -49.44 16.48 56.71
N LEU A 43 -49.50 15.23 56.21
CA LEU A 43 -49.83 14.03 57.00
C LEU A 43 -49.22 12.78 56.32
N HIS A 44 -48.57 11.95 57.13
CA HIS A 44 -47.95 10.68 56.77
C HIS A 44 -48.96 9.66 56.23
N GLY A 45 -48.58 8.97 55.15
CA GLY A 45 -49.26 7.78 54.64
C GLY A 45 -48.37 7.06 53.64
N SER A 46 -47.77 5.95 54.07
CA SER A 46 -46.90 5.10 53.29
C SER A 46 -47.66 4.29 52.23
N THR A 47 -47.33 4.46 50.96
CA THR A 47 -47.27 3.37 49.96
C THR A 47 -46.36 3.82 48.82
N GLY A 48 -45.13 3.30 48.82
CA GLY A 48 -44.20 3.51 47.72
C GLY A 48 -44.66 2.77 46.47
N SER A 49 -44.82 3.51 45.38
CA SER A 49 -44.78 2.95 44.02
C SER A 49 -43.74 3.76 43.24
N ARG A 50 -42.56 3.16 43.03
CA ARG A 50 -41.53 3.67 42.13
C ARG A 50 -42.02 3.51 40.70
N CYS A 51 -42.75 4.49 40.18
CA CYS A 51 -42.83 4.73 38.74
C CYS A 51 -41.69 5.68 38.37
N GLY A 52 -40.51 5.14 38.09
CA GLY A 52 -39.33 5.93 37.71
C GLY A 52 -38.23 5.14 37.00
N ASP A 53 -38.13 3.83 37.27
CA ASP A 53 -36.99 3.04 36.77
C ASP A 53 -37.24 2.41 35.38
N GLY A 54 -38.49 2.34 34.90
CA GLY A 54 -38.84 1.67 33.63
C GLY A 54 -38.59 2.48 32.36
N VAL A 55 -38.71 3.82 32.42
CA VAL A 55 -38.58 4.69 31.23
C VAL A 55 -37.11 4.85 30.82
N MET A 56 -36.19 4.83 31.78
CA MET A 56 -34.76 4.97 31.54
C MET A 56 -34.15 3.70 30.90
N TRP A 57 -34.66 2.52 31.26
CA TRP A 57 -34.23 1.23 30.69
C TRP A 57 -34.75 1.01 29.26
N ILE A 58 -35.98 1.41 28.96
CA ILE A 58 -36.54 1.33 27.60
C ILE A 58 -35.78 2.28 26.66
N SER A 59 -35.44 3.49 27.12
CA SER A 59 -34.61 4.42 26.36
C SER A 59 -33.22 3.83 26.05
N TRP A 60 -32.53 3.24 27.03
CA TRP A 60 -31.21 2.62 26.82
C TRP A 60 -31.24 1.41 25.87
N CYS A 61 -32.28 0.57 25.96
CA CYS A 61 -32.47 -0.55 25.03
C CYS A 61 -32.80 -0.09 23.60
N LEU A 62 -33.56 1.01 23.43
CA LEU A 62 -33.84 1.61 22.12
C LEU A 62 -32.59 2.20 21.48
N TRP A 63 -31.72 2.86 22.24
CA TRP A 63 -30.44 3.37 21.70
C TRP A 63 -29.47 2.25 21.30
N ALA A 64 -29.43 1.14 22.05
CA ALA A 64 -28.64 -0.03 21.68
C ALA A 64 -29.18 -0.71 20.41
N LEU A 65 -30.50 -0.82 20.25
CA LEU A 65 -31.14 -1.38 19.05
C LEU A 65 -30.93 -0.50 17.80
N VAL A 66 -31.03 0.83 17.94
CA VAL A 66 -30.75 1.77 16.84
C VAL A 66 -29.27 1.74 16.42
N ALA A 67 -28.34 1.62 17.37
CA ALA A 67 -26.92 1.50 17.06
C ALA A 67 -26.57 0.19 16.32
N ILE A 68 -27.23 -0.92 16.65
CA ILE A 68 -27.06 -2.20 15.95
C ILE A 68 -27.62 -2.13 14.52
N CYS A 69 -28.82 -1.54 14.33
CA CYS A 69 -29.40 -1.37 12.99
C CYS A 69 -28.59 -0.45 12.07
N ALA A 70 -27.91 0.56 12.62
CA ALA A 70 -27.04 1.46 11.84
C ALA A 70 -25.69 0.82 11.47
N GLY A 71 -25.15 -0.06 12.34
CA GLY A 71 -23.91 -0.81 12.07
C GLY A 71 -24.03 -1.78 10.91
N ASP A 72 -25.16 -2.50 10.83
CA ASP A 72 -25.46 -3.42 9.72
C ASP A 72 -25.58 -2.67 8.38
N GLN A 73 -26.16 -1.46 8.36
CA GLN A 73 -26.37 -0.69 7.13
C GLN A 73 -25.06 -0.25 6.44
N PHE A 74 -24.06 0.23 7.19
CA PHE A 74 -22.78 0.66 6.59
C PHE A 74 -21.95 -0.51 6.08
N ARG A 75 -22.04 -1.67 6.73
CA ARG A 75 -21.36 -2.89 6.28
C ARG A 75 -21.98 -3.41 4.99
N ASP A 76 -23.32 -3.46 4.90
CA ASP A 76 -24.02 -3.86 3.68
C ASP A 76 -23.68 -2.93 2.50
N GLU A 77 -23.61 -1.63 2.74
CA GLU A 77 -23.25 -0.64 1.73
C GLU A 77 -21.77 -0.74 1.31
N ALA A 78 -20.87 -1.01 2.26
CA ALA A 78 -19.47 -1.29 1.96
C ALA A 78 -19.32 -2.50 1.03
N GLU A 79 -20.01 -3.61 1.34
CA GLU A 79 -20.00 -4.80 0.48
C GLU A 79 -20.58 -4.53 -0.90
N ARG A 80 -21.69 -3.77 -0.99
CA ARG A 80 -22.27 -3.36 -2.28
C ARG A 80 -21.28 -2.58 -3.13
N ILE A 81 -20.59 -1.60 -2.55
CA ILE A 81 -19.57 -0.80 -3.26
C ILE A 81 -18.40 -1.69 -3.68
N MET A 82 -17.92 -2.56 -2.80
CA MET A 82 -16.75 -3.41 -3.05
C MET A 82 -17.01 -4.56 -4.03
N GLN A 83 -18.27 -4.97 -4.25
CA GLN A 83 -18.64 -5.88 -5.34
C GLN A 83 -18.39 -5.27 -6.72
N GLU A 84 -18.57 -3.95 -6.85
CA GLU A 84 -18.35 -3.22 -8.10
C GLU A 84 -16.93 -2.65 -8.21
N THR A 85 -16.37 -2.19 -7.10
CA THR A 85 -15.00 -1.67 -6.98
C THR A 85 -14.26 -2.42 -5.87
N PRO A 86 -13.73 -3.62 -6.17
CA PRO A 86 -12.89 -4.36 -5.23
C PRO A 86 -11.68 -3.54 -4.79
N VAL A 87 -11.14 -3.83 -3.59
CA VAL A 87 -9.91 -3.18 -3.13
C VAL A 87 -8.70 -3.64 -3.96
N ILE A 88 -7.85 -2.67 -4.32
CA ILE A 88 -6.48 -2.88 -4.78
C ILE A 88 -5.56 -2.52 -3.62
N ASP A 89 -4.95 -3.54 -3.03
CA ASP A 89 -3.95 -3.33 -1.97
C ASP A 89 -2.53 -3.21 -2.57
N GLY A 90 -1.78 -2.24 -2.05
CA GLY A 90 -0.46 -1.87 -2.56
C GLY A 90 0.70 -2.72 -2.08
N HIS A 91 0.54 -3.49 -0.99
CA HIS A 91 1.66 -4.20 -0.39
C HIS A 91 1.22 -5.36 0.52
N ASN A 92 1.63 -6.57 0.14
CA ASN A 92 1.42 -7.79 0.91
C ASN A 92 2.60 -8.77 0.75
N ASP A 93 3.12 -9.24 1.88
CA ASP A 93 4.33 -10.06 1.99
C ASP A 93 4.06 -11.57 2.07
N LEU A 94 2.90 -12.04 1.60
CA LEU A 94 2.67 -13.47 1.45
C LEU A 94 3.82 -14.19 0.71
N PRO A 95 4.48 -13.64 -0.34
CA PRO A 95 5.66 -14.27 -0.94
C PRO A 95 6.82 -14.49 0.04
N TRP A 96 7.03 -13.56 0.99
CA TRP A 96 8.04 -13.72 2.03
C TRP A 96 7.67 -14.84 3.02
N GLN A 97 6.39 -14.95 3.38
CA GLN A 97 5.89 -16.07 4.20
C GLN A 97 6.08 -17.41 3.49
N LEU A 98 5.80 -17.47 2.18
CA LEU A 98 6.00 -18.70 1.39
C LEU A 98 7.48 -19.12 1.34
N LEU A 99 8.40 -18.16 1.28
CA LEU A 99 9.84 -18.43 1.37
C LEU A 99 10.23 -18.93 2.75
N THR A 100 9.84 -18.22 3.81
CA THR A 100 10.31 -18.52 5.17
C THR A 100 9.67 -19.78 5.76
N MET A 101 8.41 -20.05 5.43
CA MET A 101 7.67 -21.22 5.94
C MET A 101 7.92 -22.48 5.12
N PHE A 102 8.09 -22.36 3.79
CA PHE A 102 8.08 -23.50 2.87
C PHE A 102 9.24 -23.50 1.87
N ASN A 103 10.17 -22.55 1.97
CA ASN A 103 11.23 -22.36 0.98
C ASN A 103 10.71 -22.32 -0.47
N ASN A 104 9.57 -21.64 -0.66
CA ASN A 104 8.85 -21.49 -1.93
C ASN A 104 8.33 -22.80 -2.58
N GLN A 105 8.24 -23.89 -1.82
CA GLN A 105 7.71 -25.19 -2.26
C GLN A 105 6.17 -25.20 -2.22
N LEU A 106 5.54 -24.62 -3.25
CA LEU A 106 4.07 -24.50 -3.33
C LEU A 106 3.32 -25.84 -3.43
N LEU A 107 4.02 -26.95 -3.70
CA LEU A 107 3.44 -28.29 -3.71
C LEU A 107 3.39 -28.94 -2.32
N ASP A 108 4.02 -28.33 -1.31
CA ASP A 108 3.82 -28.76 0.09
C ASP A 108 2.35 -28.53 0.45
N GLU A 109 1.65 -29.55 0.96
CA GLU A 109 0.25 -29.45 1.35
C GLU A 109 -0.01 -28.33 2.38
N LYS A 110 0.98 -28.02 3.21
CA LYS A 110 0.91 -26.93 4.20
C LYS A 110 0.96 -25.54 3.55
N ALA A 111 1.51 -25.43 2.35
CA ALA A 111 1.56 -24.21 1.56
C ALA A 111 0.28 -23.97 0.74
N ASN A 112 -0.71 -24.87 0.83
CA ASN A 112 -1.93 -24.75 0.03
C ASN A 112 -2.74 -23.50 0.39
N LEU A 113 -2.78 -22.52 -0.50
CA LEU A 113 -3.40 -21.21 -0.28
C LEU A 113 -4.92 -21.25 -0.05
N THR A 114 -5.61 -22.35 -0.36
CA THR A 114 -7.04 -22.49 -0.02
C THR A 114 -7.27 -22.79 1.46
N SER A 115 -6.24 -23.32 2.14
CA SER A 115 -6.30 -23.76 3.54
C SER A 115 -5.15 -23.25 4.38
N LEU A 116 -4.28 -22.39 3.82
CA LEU A 116 -3.12 -21.84 4.50
C LEU A 116 -3.59 -21.13 5.78
N ALA A 117 -3.06 -21.61 6.89
CA ALA A 117 -3.32 -21.10 8.23
C ALA A 117 -2.10 -20.32 8.72
N HIS A 118 -2.31 -19.50 9.76
CA HIS A 118 -1.26 -18.71 10.43
C HIS A 118 -0.66 -17.54 9.65
N THR A 119 -1.17 -17.26 8.46
CA THR A 119 -0.93 -16.01 7.73
C THR A 119 -2.14 -15.09 7.80
N HIS A 120 -1.92 -13.80 7.58
CA HIS A 120 -2.98 -12.84 7.34
C HIS A 120 -3.65 -13.10 5.99
N THR A 121 -2.97 -13.73 5.04
CA THR A 121 -3.49 -13.94 3.69
C THR A 121 -3.68 -15.41 3.34
N ASN A 122 -4.87 -15.72 2.83
CA ASN A 122 -5.17 -16.95 2.10
C ASN A 122 -6.34 -16.69 1.13
N ILE A 123 -6.65 -17.64 0.25
CA ILE A 123 -7.67 -17.45 -0.80
C ILE A 123 -9.07 -17.16 -0.21
N PRO A 124 -9.59 -17.92 0.77
CA PRO A 124 -10.88 -17.60 1.39
C PRO A 124 -10.94 -16.20 2.01
N LYS A 125 -9.88 -15.75 2.69
CA LYS A 125 -9.83 -14.43 3.32
C LYS A 125 -9.82 -13.32 2.28
N LEU A 126 -9.03 -13.44 1.21
CA LEU A 126 -9.02 -12.45 0.11
C LEU A 126 -10.41 -12.26 -0.51
N LYS A 127 -11.13 -13.38 -0.73
CA LYS A 127 -12.51 -13.34 -1.24
C LYS A 127 -13.46 -12.68 -0.24
N ALA A 128 -13.38 -13.03 1.04
CA ALA A 128 -14.22 -12.43 2.09
C ALA A 128 -13.94 -10.94 2.30
N GLY A 129 -12.72 -10.49 1.99
CA GLY A 129 -12.31 -9.09 2.06
C GLY A 129 -12.58 -8.28 0.79
N PHE A 130 -13.20 -8.88 -0.23
CA PHE A 130 -13.44 -8.23 -1.52
C PHE A 130 -12.16 -7.64 -2.15
N VAL A 131 -11.04 -8.36 -2.01
CA VAL A 131 -9.78 -8.01 -2.67
C VAL A 131 -9.86 -8.42 -4.13
N GLY A 132 -9.77 -7.46 -5.04
CA GLY A 132 -9.75 -7.72 -6.48
C GLY A 132 -8.41 -7.40 -7.14
N GLY A 133 -7.52 -6.69 -6.45
CA GLY A 133 -6.15 -6.45 -6.88
C GLY A 133 -5.18 -6.48 -5.71
N GLN A 134 -4.00 -7.03 -5.95
CA GLN A 134 -2.93 -7.10 -4.96
C GLN A 134 -1.58 -6.92 -5.66
N PHE A 135 -0.80 -5.96 -5.17
CA PHE A 135 0.63 -5.98 -5.40
C PHE A 135 1.29 -6.91 -4.38
N TRP A 136 1.86 -8.00 -4.87
CA TRP A 136 2.63 -8.95 -4.08
C TRP A 136 4.07 -8.45 -3.96
N SER A 137 4.55 -8.33 -2.72
CA SER A 137 5.89 -7.87 -2.42
C SER A 137 6.93 -8.95 -2.76
N ALA A 138 7.79 -8.65 -3.73
CA ALA A 138 9.00 -9.41 -4.02
C ALA A 138 10.16 -8.89 -3.15
N TYR A 139 9.98 -8.98 -1.84
CA TYR A 139 10.92 -8.53 -0.82
C TYR A 139 12.13 -9.47 -0.67
N THR A 140 13.30 -8.88 -0.42
CA THR A 140 14.46 -9.60 0.10
C THR A 140 15.15 -8.77 1.19
N PRO A 141 15.60 -9.38 2.31
CA PRO A 141 16.15 -8.61 3.43
C PRO A 141 17.38 -7.77 3.08
N CYS A 142 17.55 -6.66 3.80
CA CYS A 142 18.66 -5.71 3.60
C CYS A 142 20.05 -6.35 3.73
N ASP A 143 20.20 -7.40 4.54
CA ASP A 143 21.47 -8.10 4.72
C ASP A 143 21.89 -8.95 3.49
N THR A 144 21.01 -9.06 2.48
CA THR A 144 21.29 -9.68 1.17
C THR A 144 21.90 -8.67 0.17
N GLN A 145 21.85 -7.37 0.47
CA GLN A 145 22.50 -6.34 -0.33
C GLN A 145 24.00 -6.62 -0.45
N ASN A 146 24.56 -6.47 -1.66
CA ASN A 146 25.94 -6.86 -1.99
C ASN A 146 26.25 -8.36 -1.78
N LYS A 147 25.23 -9.23 -1.74
CA LYS A 147 25.35 -10.69 -1.66
C LYS A 147 24.48 -11.36 -2.73
N ASP A 148 23.30 -11.86 -2.34
CA ASP A 148 22.39 -12.64 -3.17
C ASP A 148 21.04 -11.94 -3.40
N ALA A 149 20.93 -10.63 -3.15
CA ALA A 149 19.71 -9.83 -3.34
C ALA A 149 19.06 -10.06 -4.71
N VAL A 150 19.81 -9.91 -5.80
CA VAL A 150 19.28 -10.10 -7.18
C VAL A 150 18.71 -11.50 -7.35
N LYS A 151 19.44 -12.53 -6.90
CA LYS A 151 19.00 -13.94 -7.00
C LYS A 151 17.68 -14.13 -6.23
N ARG A 152 17.61 -13.67 -4.98
CA ARG A 152 16.41 -13.82 -4.15
C ARG A 152 15.23 -13.05 -4.71
N THR A 153 15.43 -11.84 -5.23
CA THR A 153 14.37 -11.11 -5.92
C THR A 153 13.82 -11.90 -7.11
N LEU A 154 14.67 -12.54 -7.92
CA LEU A 154 14.20 -13.41 -9.00
C LEU A 154 13.39 -14.60 -8.47
N GLU A 155 13.82 -15.24 -7.38
CA GLU A 155 13.09 -16.35 -6.74
C GLU A 155 11.74 -15.91 -6.16
N GLN A 156 11.65 -14.69 -5.61
CA GLN A 156 10.40 -14.12 -5.10
C GLN A 156 9.45 -13.70 -6.22
N ILE A 157 9.97 -13.20 -7.34
CA ILE A 157 9.16 -12.94 -8.54
C ILE A 157 8.61 -14.28 -9.08
N ASP A 158 9.46 -15.31 -9.15
CA ASP A 158 9.08 -16.65 -9.60
C ASP A 158 7.95 -17.25 -8.74
N VAL A 159 8.03 -17.18 -7.41
CA VAL A 159 6.97 -17.76 -6.56
C VAL A 159 5.62 -17.06 -6.77
N VAL A 160 5.59 -15.74 -7.04
CA VAL A 160 4.35 -15.04 -7.39
C VAL A 160 3.78 -15.54 -8.72
N HIS A 161 4.63 -15.72 -9.75
CA HIS A 161 4.19 -16.26 -11.04
C HIS A 161 3.65 -17.68 -10.92
N ARG A 162 4.35 -18.56 -10.19
CA ARG A 162 3.90 -19.94 -9.95
C ARG A 162 2.63 -19.98 -9.10
N MET A 163 2.47 -19.07 -8.14
CA MET A 163 1.24 -18.93 -7.36
C MET A 163 0.04 -18.59 -8.28
N CYS A 164 0.19 -17.63 -9.20
CA CYS A 164 -0.84 -17.34 -10.20
C CYS A 164 -1.18 -18.55 -11.08
N GLN A 165 -0.17 -19.32 -11.49
CA GLN A 165 -0.34 -20.49 -12.35
C GLN A 165 -1.00 -21.67 -11.62
N MET A 166 -0.74 -21.82 -10.31
CA MET A 166 -1.26 -22.91 -9.50
C MET A 166 -2.73 -22.72 -9.10
N TYR A 167 -3.17 -21.46 -8.95
CA TYR A 167 -4.55 -21.10 -8.57
C TYR A 167 -5.20 -20.15 -9.59
N PRO A 168 -5.31 -20.55 -10.88
CA PRO A 168 -5.75 -19.67 -11.96
C PRO A 168 -7.22 -19.26 -11.86
N GLU A 169 -8.02 -20.00 -11.09
CA GLU A 169 -9.41 -19.67 -10.76
C GLU A 169 -9.54 -18.50 -9.78
N THR A 170 -8.47 -18.20 -9.03
CA THR A 170 -8.44 -17.11 -8.07
C THR A 170 -7.56 -15.96 -8.55
N PHE A 171 -6.35 -16.25 -9.03
CA PHE A 171 -5.35 -15.25 -9.37
C PHE A 171 -5.17 -15.10 -10.89
N VAL A 172 -4.87 -13.88 -11.32
CA VAL A 172 -4.35 -13.60 -12.66
C VAL A 172 -3.19 -12.63 -12.56
N CYS A 173 -2.01 -13.08 -12.98
CA CYS A 173 -0.83 -12.21 -13.02
C CYS A 173 -1.02 -11.18 -14.14
N VAL A 174 -1.04 -9.89 -13.79
CA VAL A 174 -1.23 -8.77 -14.71
C VAL A 174 -0.14 -7.74 -14.54
N THR A 175 0.08 -6.94 -15.58
CA THR A 175 1.22 -6.02 -15.64
C THR A 175 0.84 -4.64 -16.17
N ASN A 176 -0.44 -4.30 -16.16
CA ASN A 176 -0.93 -2.98 -16.57
C ASN A 176 -2.31 -2.71 -15.97
N SER A 177 -2.71 -1.44 -15.98
CA SER A 177 -4.01 -0.95 -15.51
C SER A 177 -5.20 -1.67 -16.18
N THR A 178 -5.10 -1.93 -17.49
CA THR A 178 -6.13 -2.63 -18.27
C THR A 178 -6.31 -4.07 -17.81
N GLY A 179 -5.23 -4.75 -17.46
CA GLY A 179 -5.21 -6.11 -16.92
C GLY A 179 -5.90 -6.18 -15.57
N ILE A 180 -5.70 -5.18 -14.69
CA ILE A 180 -6.43 -5.08 -13.42
C ILE A 180 -7.93 -4.99 -13.68
N ARG A 181 -8.36 -4.09 -14.58
CA ARG A 181 -9.78 -3.93 -14.94
C ARG A 181 -10.36 -5.20 -15.56
N GLN A 182 -9.55 -5.98 -16.28
CA GLN A 182 -9.97 -7.28 -16.81
C GLN A 182 -10.14 -8.32 -15.71
N ALA A 183 -9.22 -8.41 -14.75
CA ALA A 183 -9.33 -9.31 -13.62
C ALA A 183 -10.61 -9.05 -12.80
N PHE A 184 -10.94 -7.76 -12.58
CA PHE A 184 -12.18 -7.36 -11.91
C PHE A 184 -13.41 -7.90 -12.65
N ARG A 185 -13.47 -7.75 -13.98
CA ARG A 185 -14.57 -8.29 -14.81
C ARG A 185 -14.70 -9.81 -14.74
N GLU A 186 -13.58 -10.50 -14.53
CA GLU A 186 -13.52 -11.96 -14.44
C GLU A 186 -13.75 -12.48 -13.01
N GLY A 187 -13.92 -11.60 -12.02
CA GLY A 187 -14.03 -11.98 -10.61
C GLY A 187 -12.77 -12.63 -10.06
N ARG A 188 -11.60 -12.30 -10.62
CA ARG A 188 -10.29 -12.80 -10.18
C ARG A 188 -9.48 -11.69 -9.53
N VAL A 189 -8.56 -12.08 -8.66
CA VAL A 189 -7.60 -11.16 -8.04
C VAL A 189 -6.49 -10.85 -9.04
N ALA A 190 -6.41 -9.60 -9.49
CA ALA A 190 -5.28 -9.08 -10.23
C ALA A 190 -4.02 -9.14 -9.37
N SER A 191 -3.09 -10.00 -9.74
CA SER A 191 -1.81 -10.18 -9.05
C SER A 191 -0.72 -9.42 -9.80
N LEU A 192 -0.15 -8.40 -9.16
CA LEU A 192 0.98 -7.63 -9.68
C LEU A 192 2.20 -7.86 -8.82
N VAL A 193 3.38 -7.54 -9.35
CA VAL A 193 4.64 -7.65 -8.63
C VAL A 193 5.19 -6.28 -8.32
N GLY A 194 5.45 -6.03 -7.05
CA GLY A 194 6.20 -4.89 -6.55
C GLY A 194 7.50 -5.34 -5.93
N VAL A 195 8.63 -4.75 -6.30
CA VAL A 195 9.93 -5.09 -5.69
C VAL A 195 10.21 -4.12 -4.55
N GLU A 196 10.43 -4.65 -3.37
CA GLU A 196 10.65 -3.86 -2.16
C GLU A 196 12.15 -3.73 -1.84
N GLY A 197 12.73 -2.64 -2.30
CA GLY A 197 14.09 -2.21 -1.99
C GLY A 197 15.01 -2.17 -3.21
N GLY A 198 15.64 -1.01 -3.42
CA GLY A 198 16.55 -0.78 -4.54
C GLY A 198 17.82 -1.63 -4.51
N HIS A 199 18.15 -2.28 -3.39
CA HIS A 199 19.24 -3.25 -3.35
C HIS A 199 19.00 -4.47 -4.24
N SER A 200 17.74 -4.75 -4.60
CA SER A 200 17.36 -5.80 -5.55
C SER A 200 17.87 -5.58 -6.97
N ILE A 201 18.20 -4.35 -7.37
CA ILE A 201 18.81 -4.08 -8.67
C ILE A 201 20.34 -4.06 -8.63
N ASP A 202 20.95 -4.19 -7.45
CA ASP A 202 22.40 -4.09 -7.21
C ASP A 202 23.06 -2.93 -8.00
N SER A 203 22.41 -1.76 -7.97
CA SER A 203 22.83 -0.54 -8.69
C SER A 203 23.04 -0.75 -10.21
N SER A 204 22.22 -1.59 -10.85
CA SER A 204 22.28 -1.88 -12.29
C SER A 204 20.95 -1.56 -12.99
N LEU A 205 21.01 -0.63 -13.95
CA LEU A 205 19.89 -0.31 -14.84
C LEU A 205 19.50 -1.48 -15.75
N GLY A 206 20.46 -2.36 -16.09
CA GLY A 206 20.18 -3.58 -16.83
C GLY A 206 19.34 -4.58 -16.02
N VAL A 207 19.63 -4.70 -14.71
CA VAL A 207 18.81 -5.51 -13.80
C VAL A 207 17.43 -4.89 -13.64
N LEU A 208 17.32 -3.57 -13.43
CA LEU A 208 16.02 -2.88 -13.39
C LEU A 208 15.14 -3.20 -14.60
N ARG A 209 15.68 -3.09 -15.83
CA ARG A 209 14.95 -3.47 -17.06
C ARG A 209 14.56 -4.95 -17.08
N THR A 210 15.45 -5.83 -16.62
CA THR A 210 15.18 -7.27 -16.53
C THR A 210 13.99 -7.54 -15.60
N LEU A 211 13.97 -6.92 -14.42
CA LEU A 211 12.87 -7.03 -13.47
C LEU A 211 11.55 -6.53 -14.08
N TYR A 212 11.57 -5.40 -14.80
CA TYR A 212 10.40 -4.91 -15.54
C TYR A 212 9.86 -5.95 -16.55
N HIS A 213 10.75 -6.60 -17.31
CA HIS A 213 10.36 -7.65 -18.28
C HIS A 213 9.82 -8.91 -17.58
N LEU A 214 10.24 -9.17 -16.35
CA LEU A 214 9.69 -10.24 -15.50
C LEU A 214 8.36 -9.87 -14.82
N GLY A 215 7.79 -8.70 -15.13
CA GLY A 215 6.45 -8.28 -14.68
C GLY A 215 6.42 -7.32 -13.50
N VAL A 216 7.57 -6.83 -13.03
CA VAL A 216 7.64 -5.83 -11.94
C VAL A 216 7.02 -4.50 -12.39
N ARG A 217 6.15 -3.93 -11.54
CA ARG A 217 5.42 -2.69 -11.86
C ARG A 217 5.54 -1.57 -10.84
N TYR A 218 6.11 -1.84 -9.67
CA TYR A 218 6.75 -0.80 -8.86
C TYR A 218 8.10 -1.25 -8.31
N LEU A 219 8.94 -0.28 -7.97
CA LEU A 219 10.15 -0.49 -7.17
C LEU A 219 10.15 0.49 -6.00
N THR A 220 10.21 -0.04 -4.78
CA THR A 220 10.48 0.73 -3.56
C THR A 220 11.96 1.09 -3.56
N LEU A 221 12.28 2.39 -3.56
CA LEU A 221 13.66 2.84 -3.82
C LEU A 221 14.67 2.33 -2.79
N THR A 222 14.24 2.15 -1.54
CA THR A 222 15.01 1.52 -0.46
C THR A 222 14.08 0.60 0.35
N HIS A 223 14.64 -0.34 1.11
CA HIS A 223 13.96 -0.89 2.27
C HIS A 223 14.52 -0.17 3.52
N SER A 224 14.62 -0.81 4.68
CA SER A 224 15.25 -0.26 5.90
C SER A 224 16.79 -0.33 5.86
N CYS A 225 17.37 0.13 4.75
CA CYS A 225 18.81 0.27 4.53
C CYS A 225 19.05 1.17 3.31
N ASN A 226 20.12 1.96 3.35
CA ASN A 226 20.53 2.74 2.18
C ASN A 226 20.95 1.83 1.02
N THR A 227 20.73 2.30 -0.20
CA THR A 227 21.46 1.82 -1.38
C THR A 227 22.59 2.81 -1.69
N PRO A 228 23.55 2.47 -2.57
CA PRO A 228 24.57 3.44 -3.02
C PRO A 228 24.02 4.70 -3.70
N TRP A 229 22.71 4.79 -3.91
CA TRP A 229 22.08 5.84 -4.72
C TRP A 229 20.79 6.43 -4.15
N ALA A 230 20.28 5.91 -3.03
CA ALA A 230 19.11 6.44 -2.34
C ALA A 230 19.19 6.21 -0.82
N ASP A 231 18.73 7.20 -0.05
CA ASP A 231 18.71 7.15 1.41
C ASP A 231 17.37 6.67 1.97
N ASN A 232 17.43 5.82 3.01
CA ASN A 232 16.28 5.20 3.66
C ASN A 232 15.79 5.96 4.91
N TRP A 233 14.62 5.58 5.41
CA TRP A 233 13.91 6.24 6.51
C TRP A 233 14.66 6.28 7.85
N LEU A 234 15.58 5.33 8.10
CA LEU A 234 16.42 5.30 9.30
C LEU A 234 17.39 6.49 9.37
N VAL A 235 17.66 7.16 8.24
CA VAL A 235 18.39 8.42 8.22
C VAL A 235 17.66 9.50 9.02
N ASP A 236 16.33 9.53 8.97
CA ASP A 236 15.54 10.53 9.69
C ASP A 236 15.34 10.20 11.18
N THR A 237 15.74 9.01 11.63
CA THR A 237 15.85 8.65 13.06
C THR A 237 17.25 8.91 13.62
N GLY A 238 18.25 9.08 12.74
CA GLY A 238 19.66 9.19 13.10
C GLY A 238 20.36 7.84 13.30
N GLU A 239 19.70 6.72 12.94
CA GLU A 239 20.28 5.38 13.02
C GLU A 239 21.19 5.07 11.82
N ASP A 240 20.90 5.65 10.64
CA ASP A 240 21.73 5.56 9.44
C ASP A 240 22.27 6.94 9.02
N GLU A 241 23.42 6.97 8.34
CA GLU A 241 23.98 8.20 7.76
C GLU A 241 23.35 8.52 6.40
N ALA A 242 23.12 9.81 6.12
CA ALA A 242 22.68 10.27 4.80
C ALA A 242 23.81 10.18 3.77
N GLN A 243 23.83 9.12 2.96
CA GLN A 243 24.89 8.87 1.97
C GLN A 243 24.69 9.67 0.68
N SER A 244 23.45 9.72 0.20
CA SER A 244 23.06 10.41 -1.04
C SER A 244 22.43 11.78 -0.81
N GLN A 245 22.07 12.09 0.44
CA GLN A 245 21.26 13.25 0.85
C GLN A 245 19.95 13.33 0.04
N GLY A 246 19.30 12.17 -0.13
CA GLY A 246 18.18 11.97 -1.05
C GLY A 246 18.53 11.00 -2.16
N LEU A 247 18.71 11.50 -3.39
CA LEU A 247 19.11 10.71 -4.56
C LEU A 247 20.46 11.17 -5.10
N SER A 248 21.39 10.21 -5.29
CA SER A 248 22.65 10.48 -6.00
C SER A 248 22.41 10.72 -7.49
N GLU A 249 23.43 11.17 -8.24
CA GLU A 249 23.32 11.31 -9.70
C GLU A 249 22.86 10.01 -10.39
N PHE A 250 23.38 8.87 -9.95
CA PHE A 250 22.92 7.56 -10.46
C PHE A 250 21.48 7.27 -10.05
N GLY A 251 21.07 7.61 -8.81
CA GLY A 251 19.69 7.46 -8.34
C GLY A 251 18.71 8.29 -9.17
N GLN A 252 19.13 9.46 -9.65
CA GLN A 252 18.34 10.26 -10.59
C GLN A 252 18.18 9.56 -11.95
N SER A 253 19.22 8.87 -12.45
CA SER A 253 19.10 8.02 -13.65
C SER A 253 18.20 6.81 -13.42
N VAL A 254 18.20 6.21 -12.22
CA VAL A 254 17.23 5.15 -11.87
C VAL A 254 15.80 5.67 -11.98
N VAL A 255 15.50 6.84 -11.39
CA VAL A 255 14.17 7.48 -11.49
C VAL A 255 13.78 7.75 -12.96
N LYS A 256 14.69 8.27 -13.77
CA LYS A 256 14.45 8.51 -15.20
C LYS A 256 14.16 7.22 -15.96
N GLU A 257 14.91 6.16 -15.72
CA GLU A 257 14.70 4.86 -16.36
C GLU A 257 13.36 4.23 -15.92
N MET A 258 12.97 4.39 -14.66
CA MET A 258 11.66 3.95 -14.18
C MET A 258 10.52 4.70 -14.87
N ASN A 259 10.61 6.03 -15.01
CA ASN A 259 9.64 6.82 -15.78
C ASN A 259 9.58 6.36 -17.24
N ARG A 260 10.74 6.15 -17.89
CA ARG A 260 10.80 5.68 -19.28
C ARG A 260 10.16 4.29 -19.46
N LEU A 261 10.37 3.39 -18.51
CA LEU A 261 9.80 2.04 -18.54
C LEU A 261 8.30 1.98 -18.21
N GLY A 262 7.77 2.98 -17.51
CA GLY A 262 6.43 2.90 -16.91
C GLY A 262 6.42 2.02 -15.64
N VAL A 263 7.51 2.05 -14.86
CA VAL A 263 7.54 1.46 -13.51
C VAL A 263 7.18 2.52 -12.49
N ILE A 264 6.21 2.23 -11.63
CA ILE A 264 5.80 3.12 -10.56
C ILE A 264 6.96 3.26 -9.56
N ILE A 265 7.29 4.50 -9.21
CA ILE A 265 8.25 4.79 -8.14
C ILE A 265 7.52 4.68 -6.80
N ASP A 266 7.99 3.80 -5.94
CA ASP A 266 7.48 3.66 -4.58
C ASP A 266 8.43 4.29 -3.55
N LEU A 267 7.86 5.16 -2.72
CA LEU A 267 8.54 5.95 -1.69
C LEU A 267 8.27 5.46 -0.27
N ALA A 268 7.66 4.28 -0.09
CA ALA A 268 7.77 3.59 1.18
C ALA A 268 9.25 3.37 1.56
N HIS A 269 9.56 3.32 2.86
CA HIS A 269 10.89 3.10 3.43
C HIS A 269 11.98 4.16 3.13
N VAL A 270 11.74 5.18 2.32
CA VAL A 270 12.77 6.18 1.99
C VAL A 270 12.84 7.30 3.02
N SER A 271 13.97 8.04 3.07
CA SER A 271 14.08 9.27 3.87
C SER A 271 13.23 10.41 3.30
N VAL A 272 12.88 11.41 4.11
CA VAL A 272 12.16 12.62 3.66
C VAL A 272 12.92 13.35 2.56
N ALA A 273 14.26 13.36 2.60
CA ALA A 273 15.08 13.93 1.52
C ALA A 273 14.87 13.19 0.20
N THR A 274 14.86 11.85 0.24
CA THR A 274 14.58 10.99 -0.92
C THR A 274 13.15 11.17 -1.42
N MET A 275 12.15 11.28 -0.52
CA MET A 275 10.75 11.55 -0.89
C MET A 275 10.65 12.82 -1.74
N LYS A 276 11.23 13.92 -1.23
CA LYS A 276 11.20 15.22 -1.92
C LYS A 276 11.98 15.20 -3.22
N ALA A 277 13.15 14.55 -3.26
CA ALA A 277 13.95 14.44 -4.48
C ALA A 277 13.19 13.70 -5.59
N ALA A 278 12.58 12.56 -5.28
CA ALA A 278 11.81 11.78 -6.23
C ALA A 278 10.52 12.51 -6.70
N LEU A 279 9.79 13.16 -5.78
CA LEU A 279 8.58 13.93 -6.11
C LEU A 279 8.87 15.13 -7.03
N HIS A 280 10.03 15.77 -6.91
CA HIS A 280 10.43 16.85 -7.82
C HIS A 280 10.99 16.36 -9.16
N LEU A 281 11.67 15.21 -9.16
CA LEU A 281 12.35 14.70 -10.35
C LEU A 281 11.44 13.87 -11.27
N SER A 282 10.53 13.08 -10.69
CA SER A 282 9.68 12.16 -11.44
C SER A 282 8.77 12.90 -12.40
N LYS A 283 8.69 12.42 -13.64
CA LYS A 283 7.75 12.91 -14.67
C LYS A 283 6.35 12.32 -14.52
N ALA A 284 6.20 11.24 -13.75
CA ALA A 284 4.94 10.59 -13.47
C ALA A 284 4.59 10.68 -11.96
N PRO A 285 3.31 10.56 -11.58
CA PRO A 285 2.94 10.41 -10.18
C PRO A 285 3.62 9.20 -9.54
N VAL A 286 3.90 9.30 -8.24
CA VAL A 286 4.56 8.24 -7.45
C VAL A 286 3.59 7.65 -6.44
N VAL A 287 3.97 6.55 -5.79
CA VAL A 287 3.20 5.94 -4.70
C VAL A 287 4.02 5.87 -3.41
N PHE A 288 3.32 5.80 -2.29
CA PHE A 288 3.82 5.18 -1.06
C PHE A 288 2.98 3.92 -0.86
N SER A 289 3.52 2.74 -1.20
CA SER A 289 2.75 1.50 -1.30
C SER A 289 2.21 1.00 0.04
N HIS A 290 2.83 1.39 1.15
CA HIS A 290 2.41 1.10 2.52
C HIS A 290 3.04 2.13 3.49
N SER A 291 2.47 3.33 3.60
CA SER A 291 2.89 4.35 4.59
C SER A 291 1.71 5.16 5.09
N SER A 292 1.73 5.58 6.35
CA SER A 292 0.60 6.26 7.00
C SER A 292 0.92 7.74 7.28
N ALA A 293 -0.01 8.47 7.91
CA ALA A 293 0.17 9.90 8.22
C ALA A 293 1.07 10.17 9.45
N TYR A 294 2.13 10.96 9.27
CA TYR A 294 3.11 11.25 10.34
C TYR A 294 2.53 12.12 11.46
N SER A 295 1.61 13.03 11.13
CA SER A 295 1.01 13.95 12.10
C SER A 295 0.16 13.26 13.17
N LEU A 296 -0.30 12.03 12.91
CA LEU A 296 -1.06 11.22 13.88
C LEU A 296 -0.16 10.24 14.65
N CYS A 297 0.83 9.66 13.97
CA CYS A 297 1.87 8.84 14.59
C CYS A 297 3.23 9.28 14.04
N ASN A 298 4.01 9.92 14.91
CA ASN A 298 5.36 10.45 14.65
C ASN A 298 6.39 9.30 14.53
N HIS A 299 6.19 8.46 13.53
CA HIS A 299 7.10 7.40 13.14
C HIS A 299 7.69 7.75 11.77
N ARG A 300 9.01 7.60 11.58
CA ARG A 300 9.69 8.04 10.35
C ARG A 300 9.34 7.23 9.09
N ARG A 301 8.65 6.10 9.23
CA ARG A 301 7.99 5.39 8.11
C ARG A 301 6.74 6.11 7.60
N ASN A 302 6.18 7.06 8.34
CA ASN A 302 4.98 7.81 7.96
C ASN A 302 5.32 9.11 7.22
N VAL A 303 4.39 9.56 6.39
CA VAL A 303 4.57 10.70 5.49
C VAL A 303 4.22 12.01 6.20
N PRO A 304 5.15 12.99 6.28
CA PRO A 304 4.89 14.30 6.89
C PRO A 304 4.04 15.21 6.00
N ASP A 305 3.32 16.15 6.62
CA ASP A 305 2.33 17.01 5.94
C ASP A 305 2.92 17.87 4.81
N ASP A 306 4.20 18.25 4.90
CA ASP A 306 4.88 18.98 3.83
C ASP A 306 5.10 18.10 2.58
N VAL A 307 5.38 16.81 2.77
CA VAL A 307 5.42 15.81 1.69
C VAL A 307 4.01 15.48 1.20
N LEU A 308 3.01 15.38 2.07
CA LEU A 308 1.61 15.18 1.64
C LEU A 308 1.10 16.32 0.74
N LYS A 309 1.55 17.55 0.96
CA LYS A 309 1.27 18.67 0.05
C LYS A 309 1.91 18.48 -1.33
N LEU A 310 3.13 17.96 -1.39
CA LEU A 310 3.78 17.59 -2.66
C LEU A 310 3.02 16.45 -3.35
N VAL A 311 2.57 15.44 -2.60
CA VAL A 311 1.75 14.33 -3.13
C VAL A 311 0.50 14.86 -3.84
N ASN A 312 -0.19 15.84 -3.25
CA ASN A 312 -1.32 16.50 -3.89
C ASN A 312 -0.91 17.22 -5.19
N GLN A 313 0.16 18.01 -5.14
CA GLN A 313 0.65 18.79 -6.28
C GLN A 313 1.04 17.91 -7.48
N THR A 314 1.56 16.70 -7.23
CA THR A 314 2.02 15.79 -8.28
C THR A 314 0.98 14.73 -8.67
N GLY A 315 -0.20 14.73 -8.04
CA GLY A 315 -1.25 13.73 -8.29
C GLY A 315 -0.89 12.31 -7.81
N SER A 316 0.07 12.21 -6.87
CA SER A 316 0.60 10.97 -6.31
C SER A 316 -0.37 10.34 -5.31
N LEU A 317 0.00 9.16 -4.78
CA LEU A 317 -0.87 8.35 -3.94
C LEU A 317 -0.14 7.86 -2.68
N VAL A 318 -0.81 7.93 -1.52
CA VAL A 318 -0.38 7.30 -0.28
C VAL A 318 -1.33 6.15 0.05
N MET A 319 -0.79 4.94 0.09
CA MET A 319 -1.52 3.71 0.39
C MET A 319 -1.26 3.37 1.86
N VAL A 320 -2.30 3.44 2.69
CA VAL A 320 -2.16 3.47 4.16
C VAL A 320 -1.78 2.10 4.71
N ASN A 321 -0.74 2.10 5.55
CA ASN A 321 -0.22 0.94 6.27
C ASN A 321 -1.01 0.67 7.55
N PHE A 322 -1.26 -0.60 7.89
CA PHE A 322 -2.06 -0.99 9.05
C PHE A 322 -1.23 -1.40 10.27
N TYR A 323 0.10 -1.42 10.20
CA TYR A 323 0.96 -1.80 11.32
C TYR A 323 0.73 -0.92 12.55
N ASN A 324 0.46 -1.55 13.69
CA ASN A 324 0.10 -0.84 14.93
C ASN A 324 1.09 0.26 15.30
N ASP A 325 2.39 -0.02 15.20
CA ASP A 325 3.45 0.93 15.55
C ASP A 325 3.52 2.13 14.59
N TYR A 326 2.94 2.02 13.39
CA TYR A 326 2.84 3.13 12.42
C TYR A 326 1.47 3.80 12.46
N VAL A 327 0.46 3.15 13.04
CA VAL A 327 -0.90 3.69 13.18
C VAL A 327 -1.07 4.40 14.52
N SER A 328 -0.86 3.71 15.64
CA SER A 328 -1.06 4.27 16.98
C SER A 328 0.24 4.73 17.64
N CYS A 329 1.40 4.46 17.03
CA CYS A 329 2.71 4.61 17.68
C CYS A 329 2.81 3.81 18.99
N GLN A 330 2.00 2.75 19.11
CA GLN A 330 1.91 1.86 20.26
C GLN A 330 1.76 0.41 19.79
N LYS A 331 1.84 -0.54 20.72
CA LYS A 331 1.68 -1.97 20.42
C LYS A 331 0.27 -2.34 19.96
N GLU A 332 -0.73 -1.61 20.43
CA GLU A 332 -2.14 -1.84 20.13
C GLU A 332 -2.67 -0.69 19.29
N ALA A 333 -3.42 -1.02 18.24
CA ALA A 333 -4.15 -0.07 17.41
C ALA A 333 -5.54 -0.62 17.12
N THR A 334 -6.42 0.21 16.59
CA THR A 334 -7.78 -0.16 16.19
C THR A 334 -8.06 0.25 14.75
N LEU A 335 -9.04 -0.39 14.11
CA LEU A 335 -9.54 -0.02 12.79
C LEU A 335 -9.90 1.48 12.69
N SER A 336 -10.51 2.04 13.74
CA SER A 336 -10.86 3.47 13.78
C SER A 336 -9.61 4.37 13.67
N GLN A 337 -8.49 3.98 14.28
CA GLN A 337 -7.24 4.76 14.15
C GLN A 337 -6.66 4.67 12.74
N VAL A 338 -6.81 3.55 12.03
CA VAL A 338 -6.47 3.47 10.59
C VAL A 338 -7.32 4.45 9.78
N ALA A 339 -8.63 4.51 10.07
CA ALA A 339 -9.50 5.49 9.44
C ALA A 339 -9.12 6.95 9.75
N ASP A 340 -8.54 7.24 10.93
CA ASP A 340 -7.99 8.57 11.24
C ASP A 340 -6.84 8.95 10.28
N HIS A 341 -5.95 8.00 9.94
CA HIS A 341 -4.89 8.25 8.95
C HIS A 341 -5.45 8.50 7.55
N LEU A 342 -6.46 7.74 7.13
CA LEU A 342 -7.14 7.94 5.85
C LEU A 342 -7.79 9.33 5.80
N ASP A 343 -8.49 9.75 6.87
CA ASP A 343 -9.08 11.08 7.00
C ASP A 343 -8.04 12.20 6.94
N HIS A 344 -6.92 12.04 7.65
CA HIS A 344 -5.87 13.06 7.68
C HIS A 344 -5.21 13.22 6.30
N ILE A 345 -4.88 12.12 5.62
CA ILE A 345 -4.30 12.18 4.27
C ILE A 345 -5.30 12.79 3.30
N LYS A 346 -6.57 12.38 3.34
CA LYS A 346 -7.65 13.01 2.56
C LYS A 346 -7.71 14.52 2.78
N LYS A 347 -7.61 14.96 4.04
CA LYS A 347 -7.67 16.38 4.42
C LYS A 347 -6.49 17.19 3.90
N VAL A 348 -5.27 16.65 3.94
CA VAL A 348 -4.05 17.38 3.56
C VAL A 348 -3.71 17.23 2.08
N ALA A 349 -3.80 16.01 1.55
CA ALA A 349 -3.41 15.66 0.20
C ALA A 349 -4.59 15.55 -0.79
N GLY A 350 -5.83 15.60 -0.31
CA GLY A 350 -7.04 15.42 -1.11
C GLY A 350 -7.46 13.95 -1.21
N ALA A 351 -8.75 13.71 -1.46
CA ALA A 351 -9.31 12.35 -1.56
C ALA A 351 -8.71 11.52 -2.72
N GLY A 352 -8.17 12.18 -3.75
CA GLY A 352 -7.47 11.54 -4.85
C GLY A 352 -6.10 10.93 -4.46
N ALA A 353 -5.57 11.26 -3.29
CA ALA A 353 -4.23 10.87 -2.85
C ALA A 353 -4.22 9.74 -1.81
N VAL A 354 -5.35 9.05 -1.61
CA VAL A 354 -5.51 8.01 -0.58
C VAL A 354 -5.77 6.64 -1.21
N GLY A 355 -5.15 5.59 -0.68
CA GLY A 355 -5.40 4.19 -1.01
C GLY A 355 -5.09 3.23 0.15
N PHE A 356 -5.11 1.93 -0.10
CA PHE A 356 -4.85 0.89 0.91
C PHE A 356 -3.56 0.13 0.64
N GLY A 357 -2.71 -0.03 1.65
CA GLY A 357 -1.43 -0.72 1.57
C GLY A 357 -1.12 -1.39 2.88
N GLY A 358 -1.96 -2.38 3.24
CA GLY A 358 -2.13 -2.85 4.60
C GLY A 358 -0.88 -3.43 5.24
N ASP A 359 0.11 -3.85 4.44
CA ASP A 359 1.35 -4.49 4.93
C ASP A 359 1.05 -5.84 5.62
N TYR A 360 -0.01 -6.50 5.15
CA TYR A 360 -0.38 -7.83 5.60
C TYR A 360 0.73 -8.83 5.28
N ASP A 361 1.00 -9.70 6.25
CA ASP A 361 2.08 -10.71 6.22
C ASP A 361 3.51 -10.13 6.27
N GLY A 362 3.67 -8.81 6.24
CA GLY A 362 4.95 -8.11 6.39
C GLY A 362 5.23 -7.72 7.84
N VAL A 363 4.17 -7.53 8.63
CA VAL A 363 4.25 -7.04 10.01
C VAL A 363 3.76 -8.05 11.04
N SER A 364 4.18 -7.82 12.29
CA SER A 364 3.90 -8.73 13.41
C SER A 364 2.64 -8.39 14.20
N ARG A 365 2.04 -7.21 13.98
CA ARG A 365 0.89 -6.71 14.75
C ARG A 365 -0.06 -5.95 13.84
N LEU A 366 -1.33 -6.28 13.91
CA LEU A 366 -2.38 -5.57 13.16
C LEU A 366 -3.42 -5.00 14.10
N PRO A 367 -4.22 -4.02 13.65
CA PRO A 367 -5.18 -3.34 14.49
C PRO A 367 -6.33 -4.26 14.83
N LEU A 368 -6.95 -4.05 16.00
CA LEU A 368 -8.21 -4.69 16.33
C LEU A 368 -9.28 -4.29 15.31
N GLY A 369 -9.94 -5.29 14.72
CA GLY A 369 -10.89 -5.16 13.60
C GLY A 369 -10.25 -5.26 12.21
N LEU A 370 -8.92 -5.39 12.11
CA LEU A 370 -8.17 -5.51 10.85
C LEU A 370 -7.18 -6.69 10.88
N GLU A 371 -7.56 -7.78 11.56
CA GLU A 371 -6.66 -8.89 11.87
C GLU A 371 -6.10 -9.62 10.64
N ASP A 372 -6.82 -9.58 9.52
CA ASP A 372 -6.41 -10.22 8.27
C ASP A 372 -7.08 -9.59 7.04
N VAL A 373 -6.72 -10.07 5.85
CA VAL A 373 -7.19 -9.50 4.57
C VAL A 373 -8.71 -9.63 4.35
N SER A 374 -9.46 -10.31 5.23
CA SER A 374 -10.93 -10.37 5.14
C SER A 374 -11.63 -9.11 5.68
N LYS A 375 -10.88 -8.20 6.31
CA LYS A 375 -11.43 -7.10 7.12
C LYS A 375 -11.59 -5.77 6.41
N TYR A 376 -11.15 -5.63 5.16
CA TYR A 376 -11.31 -4.39 4.39
C TYR A 376 -12.73 -3.82 4.39
N PRO A 377 -13.82 -4.61 4.27
CA PRO A 377 -15.14 -4.00 4.21
C PRO A 377 -15.60 -3.42 5.55
N ASP A 378 -15.00 -3.81 6.68
CA ASP A 378 -15.25 -3.17 7.98
C ASP A 378 -14.62 -1.77 8.02
N LEU A 379 -13.45 -1.61 7.41
CA LEU A 379 -12.79 -0.31 7.28
C LEU A 379 -13.53 0.59 6.30
N VAL A 380 -14.02 0.05 5.18
CA VAL A 380 -14.89 0.80 4.27
C VAL A 380 -16.17 1.25 4.97
N ALA A 381 -16.79 0.39 5.78
CA ALA A 381 -17.96 0.75 6.58
C ALA A 381 -17.65 1.87 7.58
N GLU A 382 -16.44 1.91 8.16
CA GLU A 382 -15.98 3.02 8.99
C GLU A 382 -15.85 4.33 8.19
N LEU A 383 -15.28 4.30 6.98
CA LEU A 383 -15.17 5.49 6.13
C LEU A 383 -16.54 6.04 5.75
N LEU A 384 -17.49 5.16 5.39
CA LEU A 384 -18.87 5.55 5.10
C LEU A 384 -19.55 6.17 6.32
N ARG A 385 -19.32 5.62 7.52
CA ARG A 385 -19.82 6.19 8.78
C ARG A 385 -19.25 7.58 9.06
N ARG A 386 -18.01 7.82 8.63
CA ARG A 386 -17.31 9.11 8.66
C ARG A 386 -17.68 10.03 7.49
N GLN A 387 -18.77 9.72 6.78
CA GLN A 387 -19.32 10.52 5.69
C GLN A 387 -18.38 10.67 4.49
N TRP A 388 -17.50 9.68 4.25
CA TRP A 388 -16.88 9.56 2.94
C TRP A 388 -17.97 9.28 1.90
N THR A 389 -17.91 10.02 0.79
CA THR A 389 -18.80 9.75 -0.33
C THR A 389 -18.41 8.44 -1.00
N GLU A 390 -19.37 7.80 -1.66
CA GLU A 390 -19.11 6.59 -2.45
C GLU A 390 -17.98 6.79 -3.48
N ALA A 391 -17.90 7.96 -4.13
CA ALA A 391 -16.84 8.27 -5.08
C ALA A 391 -15.45 8.33 -4.41
N GLU A 392 -15.36 8.89 -3.20
CA GLU A 392 -14.09 8.92 -2.45
C GLU A 392 -13.68 7.52 -1.96
N VAL A 393 -14.65 6.71 -1.55
CA VAL A 393 -14.43 5.31 -1.16
C VAL A 393 -13.95 4.48 -2.36
N ARG A 394 -14.61 4.59 -3.53
CA ARG A 394 -14.16 3.93 -4.78
C ARG A 394 -12.78 4.42 -5.23
N GLY A 395 -12.52 5.72 -5.04
CA GLY A 395 -11.20 6.34 -5.13
C GLY A 395 -10.16 5.58 -4.34
N ALA A 396 -10.36 5.46 -3.02
CA ALA A 396 -9.44 4.77 -2.13
C ALA A 396 -9.31 3.27 -2.41
N LEU A 397 -10.41 2.62 -2.81
CA LEU A 397 -10.44 1.18 -3.10
C LEU A 397 -9.60 0.83 -4.33
N ALA A 398 -9.77 1.54 -5.45
CA ALA A 398 -9.09 1.17 -6.70
C ALA A 398 -8.79 2.37 -7.61
N ASP A 399 -9.72 3.31 -7.75
CA ASP A 399 -9.67 4.29 -8.84
C ASP A 399 -8.47 5.23 -8.74
N ASN A 400 -8.01 5.56 -7.53
CA ASN A 400 -6.82 6.38 -7.33
C ASN A 400 -5.54 5.66 -7.78
N LEU A 401 -5.40 4.37 -7.46
CA LEU A 401 -4.27 3.57 -7.94
C LEU A 401 -4.32 3.43 -9.45
N LEU A 402 -5.48 3.10 -10.02
CA LEU A 402 -5.65 2.96 -11.46
C LEU A 402 -5.29 4.26 -12.19
N ARG A 403 -5.69 5.43 -11.66
CA ARG A 403 -5.29 6.74 -12.19
C ARG A 403 -3.77 6.92 -12.19
N VAL A 404 -3.11 6.62 -11.07
CA VAL A 404 -1.64 6.75 -10.97
C VAL A 404 -0.95 5.80 -11.94
N PHE A 405 -1.40 4.55 -12.02
CA PHE A 405 -0.80 3.56 -12.91
C PHE A 405 -0.99 3.93 -14.38
N GLU A 406 -2.18 4.38 -14.79
CA GLU A 406 -2.44 4.89 -16.15
C GLU A 406 -1.56 6.10 -16.47
N ALA A 407 -1.36 7.03 -15.53
CA ALA A 407 -0.46 8.18 -15.73
C ALA A 407 1.02 7.75 -15.89
N VAL A 408 1.45 6.74 -15.13
CA VAL A 408 2.80 6.15 -15.26
C VAL A 408 2.97 5.46 -16.62
N GLU A 409 1.96 4.71 -17.07
CA GLU A 409 1.94 4.09 -18.40
C GLU A 409 1.99 5.14 -19.52
N GLN A 410 1.28 6.26 -19.38
CA GLN A 410 1.27 7.35 -20.36
C GLN A 410 2.59 8.10 -20.47
N VAL A 411 3.35 8.20 -19.37
CA VAL A 411 4.68 8.85 -19.34
C VAL A 411 5.76 7.94 -19.92
N SER A 412 5.54 6.62 -19.96
CA SER A 412 6.50 5.67 -20.51
C SER A 412 6.85 5.99 -21.97
N ASP A 413 8.13 5.81 -22.32
CA ASP A 413 8.63 6.04 -23.68
C ASP A 413 9.61 4.93 -24.08
N HIS A 414 9.05 3.90 -24.71
CA HIS A 414 9.85 2.78 -25.22
C HIS A 414 10.61 3.11 -26.51
N THR A 415 10.42 4.30 -27.09
CA THR A 415 11.20 4.79 -28.24
C THR A 415 12.45 5.55 -27.81
N GLN A 416 12.43 6.17 -26.63
CA GLN A 416 13.60 6.76 -26.00
C GLN A 416 14.66 5.69 -25.70
N SER A 417 15.92 6.01 -26.02
CA SER A 417 17.05 5.16 -25.67
C SER A 417 17.12 4.90 -24.16
N PRO A 418 17.34 3.65 -23.71
CA PRO A 418 17.49 3.34 -22.30
C PRO A 418 18.65 4.08 -21.63
N GLU A 419 18.49 4.40 -20.34
CA GLU A 419 19.62 4.86 -19.53
C GLU A 419 20.68 3.74 -19.46
N GLU A 420 21.91 4.08 -19.84
CA GLU A 420 23.03 3.12 -19.95
C GLU A 420 24.27 3.52 -19.14
N GLN A 421 24.32 4.75 -18.63
CA GLN A 421 25.44 5.22 -17.82
C GLN A 421 25.45 4.46 -16.48
N PRO A 422 26.50 3.66 -16.20
CA PRO A 422 26.55 2.87 -14.99
C PRO A 422 26.85 3.74 -13.77
N ILE A 423 26.55 3.22 -12.58
CA ILE A 423 27.00 3.85 -11.33
C ILE A 423 28.53 3.90 -11.30
N PRO A 424 29.18 4.96 -10.79
CA PRO A 424 30.63 5.00 -10.65
C PRO A 424 31.17 3.83 -9.80
N LEU A 425 32.30 3.25 -10.22
CA LEU A 425 32.87 2.06 -9.59
C LEU A 425 33.17 2.26 -8.09
N ASP A 426 33.62 3.46 -7.71
CA ASP A 426 33.94 3.82 -6.32
C ASP A 426 32.71 3.90 -5.40
N LYS A 427 31.50 3.96 -5.98
CA LYS A 427 30.23 3.93 -5.24
C LYS A 427 29.72 2.51 -5.03
N LEU A 428 30.23 1.52 -5.76
CA LEU A 428 29.85 0.12 -5.56
C LEU A 428 30.51 -0.45 -4.31
N GLN A 429 29.69 -0.92 -3.37
CA GLN A 429 30.13 -1.49 -2.11
C GLN A 429 30.14 -3.03 -2.14
N GLY A 430 30.76 -3.63 -1.12
CA GLY A 430 30.81 -5.08 -0.91
C GLY A 430 31.82 -5.84 -1.79
N SER A 431 32.08 -7.09 -1.43
CA SER A 431 33.14 -7.92 -2.03
C SER A 431 32.63 -9.03 -2.97
N CYS A 432 31.32 -9.15 -3.18
CA CYS A 432 30.71 -10.21 -3.98
C CYS A 432 30.41 -9.79 -5.43
N ARG A 433 31.29 -8.97 -6.03
CA ARG A 433 31.16 -8.50 -7.42
C ARG A 433 32.49 -8.56 -8.16
N THR A 434 32.44 -8.61 -9.48
CA THR A 434 33.59 -8.41 -10.38
C THR A 434 33.43 -7.07 -11.10
N THR A 435 34.51 -6.51 -11.63
CA THR A 435 34.53 -5.13 -12.18
C THR A 435 34.60 -5.08 -13.71
N TYR A 436 34.10 -6.11 -14.40
CA TYR A 436 34.06 -6.13 -15.86
C TYR A 436 33.27 -4.92 -16.39
N GLY A 437 33.77 -4.30 -17.46
CA GLY A 437 33.17 -3.11 -18.07
C GLY A 437 33.64 -1.76 -17.48
N TYR A 438 34.21 -1.74 -16.27
CA TYR A 438 34.79 -0.53 -15.67
C TYR A 438 36.29 -0.36 -15.95
N SER A 439 37.00 -1.46 -16.17
CA SER A 439 38.41 -1.40 -16.57
C SER A 439 38.49 -0.95 -18.02
N GLU A 440 39.17 0.16 -18.27
CA GLU A 440 39.63 0.48 -19.62
C GLU A 440 40.37 -0.77 -20.15
N ALA A 441 39.87 -1.39 -21.22
CA ALA A 441 40.81 -2.05 -22.13
C ALA A 441 41.88 -1.00 -22.43
N PRO A 442 43.19 -1.31 -22.39
CA PRO A 442 44.20 -0.32 -22.72
C PRO A 442 43.83 0.22 -24.09
N SER A 443 43.30 1.44 -24.09
CA SER A 443 43.05 2.17 -25.29
C SER A 443 44.45 2.36 -25.83
N PHE A 444 44.79 1.64 -26.89
CA PHE A 444 45.88 2.04 -27.75
C PHE A 444 45.46 3.39 -28.33
N HIS A 445 45.53 4.44 -27.52
CA HIS A 445 45.84 5.77 -27.99
C HIS A 445 47.13 5.57 -28.77
N HIS A 446 46.98 5.45 -30.08
CA HIS A 446 48.03 5.74 -31.04
C HIS A 446 48.56 7.11 -30.63
N GLN A 447 49.63 7.12 -29.84
CA GLN A 447 50.41 8.32 -29.63
C GLN A 447 50.90 8.71 -31.03
N PRO A 448 50.48 9.86 -31.59
CA PRO A 448 50.99 10.30 -32.89
C PRO A 448 52.50 10.59 -32.85
N ARG A 449 53.11 10.54 -31.65
CA ARG A 449 54.53 10.76 -31.42
C ARG A 449 55.42 9.55 -31.75
N ALA A 450 54.87 8.33 -31.80
CA ALA A 450 55.67 7.15 -32.16
C ALA A 450 55.94 7.02 -33.68
N LEU A 451 55.08 7.62 -34.52
CA LEU A 451 55.26 7.64 -35.98
C LEU A 451 56.21 8.75 -36.47
N LEU A 452 56.48 9.77 -35.65
CA LEU A 452 57.44 10.83 -36.00
C LEU A 452 58.91 10.43 -35.75
N ALA A 453 59.16 9.48 -34.85
CA ALA A 453 60.51 9.00 -34.57
C ALA A 453 61.03 7.98 -35.61
N SER A 454 60.13 7.28 -36.32
CA SER A 454 60.51 6.32 -37.36
C SER A 454 60.71 6.95 -38.74
N LEU A 455 60.17 8.16 -38.98
CA LEU A 455 60.39 8.90 -40.23
C LEU A 455 61.73 9.67 -40.25
N THR A 456 62.26 10.07 -39.09
CA THR A 456 63.57 10.74 -39.01
C THR A 456 64.75 9.80 -39.28
N THR A 457 64.64 8.51 -38.95
CA THR A 457 65.70 7.52 -39.22
C THR A 457 65.75 7.09 -40.69
N ILE A 458 64.61 7.10 -41.39
CA ILE A 458 64.56 6.78 -42.83
C ILE A 458 65.11 7.94 -43.68
N LEU A 459 64.88 9.19 -43.28
CA LEU A 459 65.43 10.37 -43.99
C LEU A 459 66.94 10.55 -43.81
N LEU A 460 67.52 10.10 -42.69
CA LEU A 460 68.98 10.10 -42.48
C LEU A 460 69.71 8.96 -43.21
N GLY A 461 69.02 7.85 -43.52
CA GLY A 461 69.59 6.74 -44.30
C GLY A 461 69.70 7.00 -45.81
N LEU A 462 68.90 7.93 -46.34
CA LEU A 462 68.88 8.26 -47.78
C LEU A 462 69.84 9.40 -48.17
N CYS A 463 70.53 10.04 -47.22
CA CYS A 463 71.57 11.05 -47.49
C CYS A 463 73.00 10.46 -47.47
N LEU A 464 73.15 9.14 -47.30
CA LEU A 464 74.45 8.45 -47.22
C LEU A 464 74.63 7.36 -48.30
N LEU A 465 73.90 7.45 -49.41
CA LEU A 465 74.07 6.64 -50.62
C LEU A 465 74.41 7.50 -51.82
#